data_AF-Q0JDK3-F1
#
_entry.id   AF-Q0JDK3-F1
#
_cell.length_a   1.000
_cell.length_b   1.000
_cell.length_c   1.000
_cell.angle_alpha   90.00
_cell.angle_beta   90.00
_cell.angle_gamma   90.00
#
_symmetry.space_group_name_H-M   'P 1'
#
loop_
_entity.id
_entity.type
_entity.pdbx_description
1 polymer ?
#
loop_
_entity_poly.entity_id
_entity_poly.type
_entity_poly.pdbx_seq_one_letter_code
_entity_poly.pdbx_strand_id
1 'polypeptide(L)'
;AEIECSFGWIECVGIADRSAYDLRAHSDKSGVALEAHEKFAEPREVEKLVITPSKKELGLAFKGNQRMVLEALEAMSETEALNMKSALESKGEVEFKVCTLGKDVTIKKSMVSINMEKKKEHQRKFTPSVIEPSFGIGRIIYCLFEHCFYQRPGKAEDEQLNVFGFPPLVAPIKCTVFPLVKIEKFEVVAKKISKALTAAGISHIIDMTGNTIGKRYARTDEIGVPLAITVDNTTSVTVRDRDSKDQIRVEVDEVASVVKEVTDGQSTWADIMWRYPAHTASAAEEEEASET
;
A
#
# COMPACT_ATOMS: atom_id res chain seq x y z
N ALA A 1 11.34 -1.94 -4.01
CA ALA A 1 10.90 -2.41 -5.33
C ALA A 1 11.12 -1.29 -6.32
N GLU A 2 11.84 -1.62 -7.39
CA GLU A 2 12.23 -0.68 -8.43
C GLU A 2 11.53 -1.05 -9.73
N ILE A 3 11.22 -0.04 -10.54
CA ILE A 3 10.66 -0.22 -11.88
C ILE A 3 11.58 0.51 -12.86
N GLU A 4 11.94 -0.16 -13.94
CA GLU A 4 12.71 0.44 -15.04
C GLU A 4 11.82 1.40 -15.84
N CYS A 5 12.29 2.61 -16.10
CA CYS A 5 11.62 3.61 -16.93
C CYS A 5 12.66 4.38 -17.75
N SER A 6 12.24 5.38 -18.52
CA SER A 6 13.12 6.23 -19.33
C SER A 6 14.18 6.98 -18.52
N PHE A 7 13.96 7.16 -17.21
CA PHE A 7 14.92 7.72 -16.25
C PHE A 7 15.84 6.68 -15.60
N GLY A 8 15.77 5.41 -16.03
CA GLY A 8 16.46 4.28 -15.43
C GLY A 8 15.62 3.55 -14.37
N TRP A 9 16.28 2.85 -13.47
CA TRP A 9 15.64 2.15 -12.35
C TRP A 9 15.27 3.16 -11.26
N ILE A 10 13.96 3.29 -10.99
CA ILE A 10 13.46 4.18 -9.94
C ILE A 10 12.76 3.40 -8.83
N GLU A 11 12.98 3.83 -7.58
CA GLU A 11 12.29 3.26 -6.43
C GLU A 11 10.79 3.65 -6.45
N CYS A 12 9.91 2.67 -6.55
CA CYS A 12 8.46 2.86 -6.51
C CYS A 12 7.84 2.38 -5.19
N VAL A 13 8.48 1.41 -4.53
CA VAL A 13 8.08 0.95 -3.19
C VAL A 13 9.30 0.82 -2.30
N GLY A 14 9.40 1.64 -1.26
CA GLY A 14 10.43 1.50 -0.24
C GLY A 14 10.01 0.42 0.77
N ILE A 15 10.95 -0.42 1.20
CA ILE A 15 10.70 -1.39 2.29
C ILE A 15 11.75 -1.14 3.36
N ALA A 16 11.30 -0.67 4.53
CA ALA A 16 12.17 -0.40 5.67
C ALA A 16 11.84 -1.33 6.84
N ASP A 17 12.87 -1.84 7.51
CA ASP A 17 12.75 -2.37 8.88
C ASP A 17 13.08 -1.22 9.83
N ARG A 18 12.05 -0.66 10.46
CA ARG A 18 12.19 0.41 11.46
C ARG A 18 12.37 -0.14 12.86
N SER A 19 12.35 -1.46 13.00
CA SER A 19 12.44 -2.16 14.26
C SER A 19 11.50 -1.52 15.27
N ALA A 20 12.00 -1.16 16.45
CA ALA A 20 11.23 -0.44 17.46
C ALA A 20 11.58 1.06 17.53
N TYR A 21 12.24 1.62 16.51
CA TYR A 21 12.81 2.97 16.58
C TYR A 21 11.77 4.04 16.89
N ASP A 22 10.72 4.15 16.08
CA ASP A 22 9.70 5.20 16.22
C ASP A 22 8.94 5.09 17.51
N LEU A 23 8.53 3.87 17.86
CA LEU A 23 7.80 3.61 19.10
C LEU A 23 8.64 4.00 20.32
N ARG A 24 9.94 3.65 20.35
CA ARG A 24 10.85 4.07 21.43
C ARG A 24 11.05 5.57 21.46
N ALA A 25 11.35 6.19 20.31
CA ALA A 25 11.58 7.63 20.23
C ALA A 25 10.35 8.42 20.71
N HIS A 26 9.15 8.01 20.30
CA HIS A 26 7.91 8.62 20.75
C HIS A 26 7.61 8.32 22.22
N SER A 27 7.89 7.12 22.72
CA SER A 27 7.75 6.79 24.14
C SER A 27 8.68 7.63 25.02
N ASP A 28 9.95 7.74 24.66
CA ASP A 28 10.95 8.50 25.41
C ASP A 28 10.58 9.99 25.45
N LYS A 29 10.05 10.52 24.35
CA LYS A 29 9.66 11.93 24.27
C LYS A 29 8.37 12.25 25.01
N SER A 30 7.39 11.34 24.94
CA SER A 30 6.05 11.57 25.53
C SER A 30 5.93 11.10 26.98
N GLY A 31 6.82 10.21 27.43
CA GLY A 31 6.66 9.50 28.70
C GLY A 31 5.55 8.44 28.68
N VAL A 32 4.95 8.17 27.52
CA VAL A 32 3.88 7.18 27.35
C VAL A 32 4.46 5.91 26.73
N ALA A 33 4.30 4.78 27.42
CA ALA A 33 4.75 3.48 26.92
C ALA A 33 3.93 3.03 25.70
N LEU A 34 4.58 2.87 24.55
CA LEU A 34 4.03 2.35 23.30
C LEU A 34 4.47 0.90 23.13
N GLU A 35 3.90 0.02 23.95
CA GLU A 35 4.31 -1.37 24.10
C GLU A 35 3.14 -2.33 23.81
N ALA A 36 3.48 -3.54 23.36
CA ALA A 36 2.56 -4.66 23.30
C ALA A 36 2.81 -5.62 24.47
N HIS A 37 1.76 -6.35 24.85
CA HIS A 37 1.81 -7.36 25.89
C HIS A 37 1.39 -8.72 25.32
N GLU A 38 2.19 -9.75 25.59
CA GLU A 38 1.90 -11.14 25.25
C GLU A 38 1.75 -11.93 26.55
N LYS A 39 0.54 -12.42 26.84
CA LYS A 39 0.30 -13.25 28.02
C LYS A 39 0.94 -14.61 27.83
N PHE A 40 1.61 -15.10 28.87
CA PHE A 40 2.05 -16.48 28.88
C PHE A 40 0.85 -17.41 29.12
N ALA A 41 0.90 -18.62 28.55
CA ALA A 41 -0.08 -19.66 28.85
C ALA A 41 -0.07 -20.02 30.35
N GLU A 42 1.13 -20.10 30.94
CA GLU A 42 1.34 -20.28 32.37
C GLU A 42 2.34 -19.24 32.90
N PRO A 43 2.18 -18.73 34.14
CA PRO A 43 3.11 -17.77 34.71
C PRO A 43 4.50 -18.36 34.86
N ARG A 44 5.53 -17.61 34.46
CA ARG A 44 6.93 -18.01 34.62
C ARG A 44 7.46 -17.49 35.95
N GLU A 45 8.12 -18.34 36.74
CA GLU A 45 8.90 -17.90 37.90
C GLU A 45 10.30 -17.50 37.46
N VAL A 46 10.66 -16.24 37.69
CA VAL A 46 11.97 -15.69 37.34
C VAL A 46 12.62 -15.18 38.63
N GLU A 47 13.84 -15.65 38.92
CA GLU A 47 14.67 -15.03 39.95
C GLU A 47 15.28 -13.76 39.37
N LYS A 48 15.01 -12.63 40.02
CA LYS A 48 15.54 -11.34 39.61
C LYS A 48 16.26 -10.69 40.77
N LEU A 49 17.46 -10.17 40.51
CA LEU A 49 18.18 -9.36 41.47
C LEU A 49 17.52 -7.98 41.55
N VAL A 50 17.06 -7.62 42.75
CA VAL A 50 16.38 -6.37 43.06
C VAL A 50 17.33 -5.50 43.88
N ILE A 51 17.65 -4.33 43.32
CA ILE A 51 18.43 -3.28 43.97
C ILE A 51 17.44 -2.23 44.45
N THR A 52 17.40 -2.00 45.76
CA THR A 52 16.48 -1.06 46.40
C THR A 52 17.30 0.02 47.12
N PRO A 53 17.58 1.16 46.48
CA PRO A 53 18.28 2.27 47.11
C PRO A 53 17.38 2.98 48.13
N SER A 54 17.91 3.28 49.31
CA SER A 54 17.22 4.06 50.34
C SER A 54 17.28 5.54 50.00
N LYS A 55 16.18 6.07 49.44
CA LYS A 55 16.06 7.50 49.09
C LYS A 55 16.35 8.42 50.27
N LYS A 56 15.97 8.03 51.50
CA LYS A 56 16.22 8.83 52.71
C LYS A 56 17.71 8.93 53.03
N GLU A 57 18.40 7.78 53.07
CA GLU A 57 19.82 7.71 53.42
C GLU A 57 20.70 8.36 52.33
N LEU A 58 20.39 8.10 51.06
CA LEU A 58 21.08 8.72 49.94
C LEU A 58 20.86 10.24 49.88
N GLY A 59 19.65 10.71 50.21
CA GLY A 59 19.36 12.14 50.29
C GLY A 59 20.14 12.85 51.40
N LEU A 60 20.28 12.21 52.56
CA LEU A 60 21.10 12.74 53.67
C LEU A 60 22.59 12.79 53.31
N ALA A 61 23.11 11.75 52.64
CA ALA A 61 24.52 11.64 52.31
C ALA A 61 24.94 12.52 51.13
N PHE A 62 24.16 12.54 50.04
CA PHE A 62 24.56 13.13 48.77
C PHE A 62 23.83 14.42 48.39
N LYS A 63 22.76 14.79 49.12
CA LYS A 63 21.99 16.03 48.93
C LYS A 63 21.64 16.26 47.44
N GLY A 64 22.16 17.33 46.83
CA GLY A 64 21.90 17.66 45.42
C GLY A 64 22.35 16.60 44.42
N ASN A 65 23.29 15.72 44.79
CA ASN A 65 23.79 14.65 43.93
C ASN A 65 22.99 13.34 44.06
N GLN A 66 21.98 13.28 44.93
CA GLN A 66 21.21 12.07 45.20
C GLN A 66 20.68 11.41 43.92
N ARG A 67 20.13 12.20 42.99
CA ARG A 67 19.51 11.67 41.77
C ARG A 67 20.50 10.86 40.93
N MET A 68 21.70 11.40 40.71
CA MET A 68 22.75 10.76 39.92
C MET A 68 23.25 9.47 40.57
N VAL A 69 23.38 9.45 41.90
CA VAL A 69 23.78 8.24 42.64
C VAL A 69 22.69 7.17 42.59
N LEU A 70 21.43 7.56 42.74
CA LEU A 70 20.29 6.65 42.66
C LEU A 70 20.16 6.01 41.27
N GLU A 71 20.22 6.82 40.21
CA GLU A 71 20.20 6.35 38.82
C GLU A 71 21.37 5.39 38.54
N ALA A 72 22.57 5.69 39.06
CA ALA A 72 23.74 4.82 38.88
C ALA A 72 23.62 3.49 39.63
N LEU A 73 23.06 3.49 40.85
CA LEU A 73 22.80 2.26 41.61
C LEU A 73 21.73 1.38 40.92
N GLU A 74 20.66 1.98 40.41
CA GLU A 74 19.58 1.27 39.72
C GLU A 74 20.05 0.71 38.36
N ALA A 75 21.08 1.31 37.75
CA ALA A 75 21.64 0.89 36.47
C ALA A 75 22.79 -0.15 36.58
N MET A 76 23.15 -0.61 37.79
CA MET A 76 24.22 -1.60 37.96
C MET A 76 23.91 -2.92 37.25
N SER A 77 24.93 -3.53 36.66
CA SER A 77 24.84 -4.91 36.17
C SER A 77 24.67 -5.91 37.32
N GLU A 78 24.16 -7.11 37.04
CA GLU A 78 24.01 -8.16 38.07
C GLU A 78 25.36 -8.50 38.74
N THR A 79 26.43 -8.56 37.95
CA THR A 79 27.78 -8.84 38.46
C THR A 79 28.27 -7.73 39.41
N GLU A 80 28.09 -6.47 39.03
CA GLU A 80 28.45 -5.34 39.89
C GLU A 80 27.63 -5.31 41.18
N ALA A 81 26.32 -5.56 41.08
CA ALA A 81 25.43 -5.57 42.23
C ALA A 81 25.76 -6.71 43.21
N LEU A 82 26.10 -7.91 42.71
CA LEU A 82 26.54 -9.03 43.56
C LEU A 82 27.89 -8.76 44.23
N ASN A 83 28.83 -8.14 43.51
CA ASN A 83 30.12 -7.73 44.09
C ASN A 83 29.93 -6.66 45.18
N MET A 84 29.07 -5.67 44.90
CA MET A 84 28.70 -4.64 45.87
C MET A 84 28.05 -5.25 47.11
N LYS A 85 27.13 -6.20 46.94
CA LYS A 85 26.49 -6.91 48.06
C LYS A 85 27.53 -7.58 48.96
N SER A 86 28.44 -8.36 48.38
CA SER A 86 29.51 -9.03 49.12
C SER A 86 30.43 -8.04 49.87
N ALA A 87 30.76 -6.90 49.25
CA ALA A 87 31.56 -5.86 49.87
C ALA A 87 30.82 -5.17 51.04
N LEU A 88 29.54 -4.86 50.88
CA LEU A 88 28.71 -4.26 51.93
C LEU A 88 28.47 -5.21 53.11
N GLU A 89 28.40 -6.52 52.88
CA GLU A 89 28.26 -7.51 53.94
C GLU A 89 29.55 -7.71 54.74
N SER A 90 30.70 -7.66 54.07
CA SER A 90 32.00 -7.87 54.72
C SER A 90 32.58 -6.63 55.40
N LYS A 91 32.47 -5.45 54.78
CA LYS A 91 33.08 -4.19 55.27
C LYS A 91 32.08 -3.16 55.77
N GLY A 92 30.79 -3.30 55.43
CA GLY A 92 29.75 -2.32 55.76
C GLY A 92 29.68 -1.10 54.81
N GLU A 93 30.69 -0.90 53.97
CA GLU A 93 30.76 0.16 52.96
C GLU A 93 31.59 -0.26 51.74
N VAL A 94 31.36 0.40 50.60
CA VAL A 94 32.06 0.16 49.34
C VAL A 94 32.23 1.47 48.57
N GLU A 95 33.34 1.63 47.87
CA GLU A 95 33.49 2.71 46.87
C GLU A 95 32.75 2.33 45.59
N PHE A 96 31.93 3.24 45.10
CA PHE A 96 31.14 3.08 43.89
C PHE A 96 31.37 4.25 42.95
N LYS A 97 31.77 3.95 41.72
CA LYS A 97 32.04 4.96 40.71
C LYS A 97 30.75 5.43 40.07
N VAL A 98 30.39 6.69 40.31
CA VAL A 98 29.23 7.30 39.66
C VAL A 98 29.71 8.08 38.44
N CYS A 99 29.64 7.45 37.27
CA CYS A 99 30.15 8.01 36.01
C CYS A 99 29.55 9.40 35.70
N THR A 100 28.27 9.62 36.02
CA THR A 100 27.57 10.89 35.81
C THR A 100 28.10 12.03 36.71
N LEU A 101 28.72 11.69 37.86
CA LEU A 101 29.41 12.63 38.75
C LEU A 101 30.91 12.71 38.49
N GLY A 102 31.47 11.77 37.73
CA GLY A 102 32.91 11.64 37.47
C GLY A 102 33.75 11.36 38.73
N LYS A 103 33.14 10.83 39.79
CA LYS A 103 33.79 10.60 41.09
C LYS A 103 33.33 9.30 41.72
N ASP A 104 34.19 8.74 42.56
CA ASP A 104 33.87 7.61 43.42
C ASP A 104 33.18 8.11 44.69
N VAL A 105 32.11 7.43 45.09
CA VAL A 105 31.32 7.74 46.28
C VAL A 105 31.28 6.53 47.21
N THR A 106 31.30 6.77 48.52
CA THR A 106 31.19 5.71 49.51
C THR A 106 29.71 5.36 49.73
N ILE A 107 29.32 4.14 49.36
CA ILE A 107 28.00 3.58 49.61
C ILE A 107 28.06 2.72 50.87
N LYS A 108 27.18 3.00 51.83
CA LYS A 108 27.07 2.24 53.09
C LYS A 108 25.93 1.23 53.00
N LYS A 109 25.99 0.19 53.84
CA LYS A 109 24.97 -0.87 53.89
C LYS A 109 23.53 -0.36 54.12
N SER A 110 23.35 0.76 54.84
CA SER A 110 22.03 1.37 55.03
C SER A 110 21.47 2.04 53.77
N MET A 111 22.30 2.33 52.77
CA MET A 111 21.94 3.12 51.59
C MET A 111 21.35 2.28 50.46
N VAL A 112 21.63 0.97 50.41
CA VAL A 112 21.14 0.10 49.33
C VAL A 112 20.95 -1.32 49.84
N SER A 113 19.82 -1.93 49.47
CA SER A 113 19.55 -3.35 49.71
C SER A 113 19.60 -4.09 48.37
N ILE A 114 20.31 -5.21 48.32
CA ILE A 114 20.48 -6.02 47.11
C ILE A 114 20.05 -7.46 47.42
N ASN A 115 18.92 -7.89 46.86
CA ASN A 115 18.31 -9.20 47.16
C ASN A 115 17.93 -9.93 45.87
N MET A 116 17.97 -11.27 45.89
CA MET A 116 17.35 -12.08 44.83
C MET A 116 15.92 -12.38 45.24
N GLU A 117 14.97 -11.95 44.41
CA GLU A 117 13.55 -12.17 44.63
C GLU A 117 12.98 -13.06 43.52
N LYS A 118 12.15 -14.02 43.90
CA LYS A 118 11.36 -14.82 42.96
C LYS A 118 10.12 -14.05 42.57
N LYS A 119 9.99 -13.69 41.29
CA LYS A 119 8.83 -12.99 40.76
C LYS A 119 8.10 -13.87 39.75
N LYS A 120 6.77 -13.97 39.89
CA LYS A 120 5.91 -14.55 38.86
C LYS A 120 5.62 -13.51 37.79
N GLU A 121 6.03 -13.80 36.56
CA GLU A 121 5.70 -13.01 35.39
C GLU A 121 4.55 -13.68 34.63
N HIS A 122 3.46 -12.93 34.43
CA HIS A 122 2.25 -13.43 33.73
C HIS A 122 2.23 -13.07 32.24
N GLN A 123 3.05 -12.10 31.84
CA GLN A 123 3.08 -11.60 30.46
C GLN A 123 4.47 -11.07 30.14
N ARG A 124 4.84 -11.18 28.86
CA ARG A 124 5.97 -10.49 28.26
C ARG A 124 5.53 -9.10 27.80
N LYS A 125 6.32 -8.08 28.12
CA LYS A 125 6.19 -6.75 27.51
C LYS A 125 7.27 -6.58 26.45
N PHE A 126 6.94 -5.99 25.31
CA PHE A 126 7.92 -5.68 24.28
C PHE A 126 7.44 -4.53 23.41
N THR A 127 8.38 -3.78 22.84
CA THR A 127 8.09 -2.80 21.79
C THR A 127 8.08 -3.53 20.44
N PRO A 128 6.97 -3.50 19.69
CA PRO A 128 6.88 -4.17 18.39
C PRO A 128 7.95 -3.72 17.39
N SER A 129 8.41 -4.66 16.57
CA SER A 129 9.17 -4.35 15.36
C SER A 129 8.22 -3.92 14.24
N VAL A 130 8.60 -2.91 13.45
CA VAL A 130 7.79 -2.35 12.37
C VAL A 130 8.49 -2.54 11.03
N ILE A 131 7.85 -3.27 10.12
CA ILE A 131 8.21 -3.31 8.70
C ILE A 131 7.30 -2.33 7.97
N GLU A 132 7.89 -1.35 7.29
CA GLU A 132 7.19 -0.29 6.56
C GLU A 132 7.35 -0.47 5.05
N PRO A 133 6.31 -0.98 4.36
CA PRO A 133 6.18 -0.85 2.92
C PRO A 133 5.57 0.53 2.58
N SER A 134 6.32 1.36 1.88
CA SER A 134 5.93 2.72 1.50
C SER A 134 5.77 2.85 -0.02
N PHE A 135 4.55 3.12 -0.48
CA PHE A 135 4.17 3.09 -1.91
C PHE A 135 4.13 4.51 -2.50
N GLY A 136 5.07 4.80 -3.41
CA GLY A 136 5.08 6.04 -4.18
C GLY A 136 4.08 6.01 -5.32
N ILE A 137 2.78 6.18 -5.03
CA ILE A 137 1.69 6.05 -6.03
C ILE A 137 1.95 6.88 -7.30
N GLY A 138 2.45 8.11 -7.16
CA GLY A 138 2.78 8.96 -8.31
C GLY A 138 3.84 8.33 -9.23
N ARG A 139 4.89 7.71 -8.67
CA ARG A 139 5.92 7.01 -9.44
C ARG A 139 5.36 5.74 -10.09
N ILE A 140 4.53 4.99 -9.36
CA ILE A 140 3.86 3.79 -9.88
C ILE A 140 2.99 4.14 -11.09
N ILE A 141 2.19 5.21 -11.00
CA ILE A 141 1.35 5.68 -12.10
C ILE A 141 2.21 6.15 -13.29
N TYR A 142 3.31 6.87 -13.03
CA TYR A 142 4.21 7.29 -14.08
C TYR A 142 4.83 6.10 -14.84
N CYS A 143 5.33 5.09 -14.11
CA CYS A 143 5.82 3.86 -14.72
C CYS A 143 4.73 3.12 -15.50
N LEU A 144 3.50 3.09 -14.98
CA LEU A 144 2.35 2.52 -15.70
C LEU A 144 2.11 3.24 -17.02
N PHE A 145 2.22 4.58 -17.06
CA PHE A 145 2.11 5.33 -18.32
C PHE A 145 3.18 4.90 -19.31
N GLU A 146 4.46 4.88 -18.92
CA GLU A 146 5.52 4.49 -19.84
C GLU A 146 5.37 3.06 -20.35
N HIS A 147 5.03 2.11 -19.47
CA HIS A 147 4.94 0.70 -19.83
C HIS A 147 3.69 0.36 -20.63
N CYS A 148 2.62 1.14 -20.47
CA CYS A 148 1.39 0.97 -21.24
C CYS A 148 1.35 1.86 -22.50
N PHE A 149 2.24 2.83 -22.67
CA PHE A 149 2.23 3.69 -23.84
C PHE A 149 2.80 2.96 -25.05
N TYR A 150 2.06 2.96 -26.16
CA TYR A 150 2.57 2.54 -27.45
C TYR A 150 1.93 3.32 -28.58
N GLN A 151 2.59 3.29 -29.73
CA GLN A 151 2.06 3.84 -30.98
C GLN A 151 1.72 2.70 -31.92
N ARG A 152 0.69 2.88 -32.73
CA ARG A 152 0.36 1.96 -33.82
C ARG A 152 0.01 2.71 -35.09
N PRO A 153 0.23 2.11 -36.27
CA PRO A 153 -0.12 2.74 -37.53
C PRO A 153 -1.61 3.11 -37.60
N GLY A 154 -1.86 4.33 -38.08
CA GLY A 154 -3.18 4.81 -38.48
C GLY A 154 -3.55 4.34 -39.88
N LYS A 155 -4.47 5.07 -40.53
CA LYS A 155 -4.88 4.75 -41.91
C LYS A 155 -4.00 5.44 -42.95
N ALA A 156 -3.55 6.66 -42.66
CA ALA A 156 -2.60 7.35 -43.52
C ALA A 156 -1.18 6.83 -43.29
N GLU A 157 -0.34 6.84 -44.34
CA GLU A 157 1.01 6.25 -44.37
C GLU A 157 1.92 6.76 -43.23
N ASP A 158 1.72 8.01 -42.78
CA ASP A 158 2.50 8.66 -41.72
C ASP A 158 1.71 8.88 -40.42
N GLU A 159 0.50 8.36 -40.29
CA GLU A 159 -0.31 8.55 -39.09
C GLU A 159 0.10 7.55 -37.99
N GLN A 160 0.44 8.07 -36.81
CA GLN A 160 0.67 7.27 -35.60
C GLN A 160 -0.40 7.58 -34.58
N LEU A 161 -1.14 6.54 -34.17
CA LEU A 161 -2.14 6.64 -33.13
C LEU A 161 -1.52 6.24 -31.79
N ASN A 162 -1.52 7.18 -30.86
CA ASN A 162 -1.11 6.95 -29.48
C ASN A 162 -2.16 6.11 -28.77
N VAL A 163 -1.72 5.15 -27.96
CA VAL A 163 -2.59 4.29 -27.16
C VAL A 163 -1.97 4.08 -25.77
N PHE A 164 -2.81 4.14 -24.73
CA PHE A 164 -2.46 3.62 -23.42
C PHE A 164 -3.08 2.24 -23.19
N GLY A 165 -2.23 1.22 -23.20
CA GLY A 165 -2.51 -0.18 -22.90
C GLY A 165 -2.85 -0.49 -21.44
N PHE A 166 -3.63 0.34 -20.74
CA PHE A 166 -3.96 0.10 -19.33
C PHE A 166 -4.69 -1.23 -19.13
N PRO A 167 -4.31 -2.07 -18.14
CA PRO A 167 -5.09 -3.24 -17.78
C PRO A 167 -6.54 -2.86 -17.44
N PRO A 168 -7.56 -3.62 -17.88
CA PRO A 168 -8.96 -3.27 -17.67
C PRO A 168 -9.32 -2.97 -16.20
N LEU A 169 -8.67 -3.68 -15.27
CA LEU A 169 -8.85 -3.51 -13.83
C LEU A 169 -8.53 -2.09 -13.35
N VAL A 170 -7.49 -1.46 -13.90
CA VAL A 170 -6.98 -0.15 -13.45
C VAL A 170 -7.27 0.99 -14.42
N ALA A 171 -7.77 0.70 -15.64
CA ALA A 171 -8.16 1.71 -16.60
C ALA A 171 -9.17 2.72 -15.97
N PRO A 172 -8.97 4.04 -16.08
CA PRO A 172 -9.84 5.04 -15.42
C PRO A 172 -11.29 5.00 -15.89
N ILE A 173 -11.47 4.78 -17.19
CA ILE A 173 -12.74 4.63 -17.87
C ILE A 173 -12.74 3.22 -18.46
N LYS A 174 -13.81 2.47 -18.21
CA LYS A 174 -13.89 1.04 -18.53
C LYS A 174 -14.44 0.80 -19.93
N CYS A 175 -15.37 1.62 -20.37
CA CYS A 175 -15.84 1.57 -21.74
C CYS A 175 -16.30 2.93 -22.26
N THR A 176 -16.35 3.05 -23.59
CA THR A 176 -17.00 4.17 -24.27
C THR A 176 -18.17 3.65 -25.10
N VAL A 177 -19.29 4.37 -25.12
CA VAL A 177 -20.49 4.03 -25.89
C VAL A 177 -20.66 5.02 -27.05
N PHE A 178 -20.74 4.50 -28.27
CA PHE A 178 -20.88 5.24 -29.52
C PHE A 178 -22.14 4.83 -30.28
N PRO A 179 -23.00 5.75 -30.75
CA PRO A 179 -23.87 5.44 -31.89
C PRO A 179 -23.01 5.41 -33.17
N LEU A 180 -23.12 4.38 -34.01
CA LEU A 180 -22.34 4.27 -35.25
C LEU A 180 -22.56 5.49 -36.14
N VAL A 181 -23.84 5.82 -36.35
CA VAL A 181 -24.31 7.00 -37.07
C VAL A 181 -25.29 7.78 -36.20
N LYS A 182 -25.40 9.09 -36.44
CA LYS A 182 -26.26 9.97 -35.65
C LYS A 182 -27.73 9.82 -36.05
N ILE A 183 -28.36 8.76 -35.53
CA ILE A 183 -29.78 8.47 -35.72
C ILE A 183 -30.44 8.30 -34.34
N GLU A 184 -31.61 8.90 -34.16
CA GLU A 184 -32.35 8.92 -32.90
C GLU A 184 -32.52 7.52 -32.28
N LYS A 185 -32.83 6.51 -33.10
CA LYS A 185 -32.96 5.12 -32.63
C LYS A 185 -31.70 4.59 -31.93
N PHE A 186 -30.51 4.95 -32.42
CA PHE A 186 -29.23 4.52 -31.84
C PHE A 186 -28.86 5.34 -30.60
N GLU A 187 -29.21 6.63 -30.58
CA GLU A 187 -29.01 7.46 -29.39
C GLU A 187 -29.85 6.96 -28.20
N VAL A 188 -31.08 6.49 -28.45
CA VAL A 188 -31.94 5.90 -27.41
C VAL A 188 -31.30 4.63 -26.84
N VAL A 189 -30.77 3.77 -27.70
CA VAL A 189 -30.08 2.54 -27.28
C VAL A 189 -28.79 2.85 -26.52
N ALA A 190 -27.98 3.80 -27.00
CA ALA A 190 -26.77 4.25 -26.30
C ALA A 190 -27.08 4.77 -24.88
N LYS A 191 -28.16 5.56 -24.73
CA LYS A 191 -28.64 6.04 -23.42
C LYS A 191 -29.15 4.90 -22.54
N LYS A 192 -29.79 3.87 -23.10
CA LYS A 192 -30.21 2.66 -22.37
C LYS A 192 -28.99 1.91 -21.82
N ILE A 193 -27.97 1.69 -22.65
CA ILE A 193 -26.73 1.03 -22.27
C ILE A 193 -26.02 1.81 -21.16
N SER A 194 -25.89 3.13 -21.30
CA SER A 194 -25.28 3.98 -20.26
C SER A 194 -25.98 3.89 -18.90
N LYS A 195 -27.31 3.82 -18.88
CA LYS A 195 -28.06 3.58 -17.64
C LYS A 195 -27.73 2.22 -17.03
N ALA A 196 -27.64 1.17 -17.85
CA ALA A 196 -27.27 -0.17 -17.40
C ALA A 196 -25.82 -0.21 -16.85
N LEU A 197 -24.87 0.43 -17.53
CA LEU A 197 -23.48 0.55 -17.08
C LEU A 197 -23.38 1.31 -15.74
N THR A 198 -24.13 2.41 -15.60
CA THR A 198 -24.21 3.17 -14.35
C THR A 198 -24.76 2.32 -13.21
N ALA A 199 -25.85 1.58 -13.46
CA ALA A 199 -26.45 0.69 -12.47
C ALA A 199 -25.51 -0.46 -12.06
N ALA A 200 -24.63 -0.89 -12.95
CA ALA A 200 -23.60 -1.90 -12.69
C ALA A 200 -22.32 -1.34 -12.03
N GLY A 201 -22.23 -0.02 -11.79
CA GLY A 201 -21.06 0.63 -11.18
C GLY A 201 -19.88 0.81 -12.13
N ILE A 202 -20.12 0.82 -13.45
CA ILE A 202 -19.06 0.85 -14.46
C ILE A 202 -18.83 2.28 -14.94
N SER A 203 -17.60 2.78 -14.75
CA SER A 203 -17.17 4.08 -15.27
C SER A 203 -17.11 4.07 -16.79
N HIS A 204 -17.84 4.96 -17.46
CA HIS A 204 -17.96 4.97 -18.92
C HIS A 204 -18.13 6.39 -19.48
N ILE A 205 -17.82 6.55 -20.77
CA ILE A 205 -18.10 7.77 -21.55
C ILE A 205 -19.19 7.47 -22.59
N ILE A 206 -20.06 8.45 -22.84
CA ILE A 206 -20.87 8.48 -24.06
C ILE A 206 -20.25 9.49 -25.03
N ASP A 207 -19.95 9.05 -26.26
CA ASP A 207 -19.52 9.93 -27.34
C ASP A 207 -20.57 9.91 -28.48
N MET A 208 -21.47 10.91 -28.42
CA MET A 208 -22.49 11.18 -29.44
C MET A 208 -22.02 12.16 -30.53
N THR A 209 -20.71 12.40 -30.65
CA THR A 209 -20.20 13.27 -31.70
C THR A 209 -20.41 12.63 -33.07
N GLY A 210 -20.70 13.45 -34.09
CA GLY A 210 -20.89 12.99 -35.48
C GLY A 210 -19.59 12.68 -36.23
N ASN A 211 -18.49 12.44 -35.51
CA ASN A 211 -17.20 12.11 -36.11
C ASN A 211 -17.22 10.65 -36.60
N THR A 212 -16.35 10.34 -37.57
CA THR A 212 -16.16 8.97 -38.04
C THR A 212 -15.82 8.03 -36.87
N ILE A 213 -16.26 6.77 -36.96
CA ILE A 213 -16.04 5.80 -35.87
C ILE A 213 -14.54 5.59 -35.59
N GLY A 214 -13.71 5.61 -36.63
CA GLY A 214 -12.26 5.51 -36.51
C GLY A 214 -11.66 6.63 -35.65
N LYS A 215 -12.09 7.88 -35.86
CA LYS A 215 -11.65 9.04 -35.03
C LYS A 215 -12.11 8.91 -33.58
N ARG A 216 -13.27 8.32 -33.34
CA ARG A 216 -13.81 8.10 -31.98
C ARG A 216 -13.08 6.97 -31.26
N TYR A 217 -12.76 5.88 -31.96
CA TYR A 217 -11.87 4.84 -31.43
C TYR A 217 -10.48 5.39 -31.12
N ALA A 218 -9.88 6.18 -32.03
CA ALA A 218 -8.56 6.77 -31.80
C ALA A 218 -8.50 7.61 -30.51
N ARG A 219 -9.47 8.51 -30.29
CA ARG A 219 -9.55 9.32 -29.05
C ARG A 219 -9.75 8.49 -27.79
N THR A 220 -10.50 7.40 -27.92
CA THR A 220 -10.83 6.50 -26.81
C THR A 220 -9.63 5.63 -26.42
N ASP A 221 -8.93 5.13 -27.44
CA ASP A 221 -7.72 4.33 -27.27
C ASP A 221 -6.57 5.20 -26.74
N GLU A 222 -6.49 6.48 -27.15
CA GLU A 222 -5.51 7.47 -26.67
C GLU A 222 -5.60 7.74 -25.17
N ILE A 223 -6.78 7.66 -24.55
CA ILE A 223 -6.94 7.78 -23.09
C ILE A 223 -6.99 6.41 -22.38
N GLY A 224 -6.75 5.33 -23.11
CA GLY A 224 -6.58 3.98 -22.59
C GLY A 224 -7.86 3.29 -22.12
N VAL A 225 -9.02 3.65 -22.67
CA VAL A 225 -10.26 2.90 -22.40
C VAL A 225 -10.13 1.51 -23.02
N PRO A 226 -10.33 0.41 -22.26
CA PRO A 226 -10.07 -0.94 -22.76
C PRO A 226 -11.16 -1.44 -23.71
N LEU A 227 -12.42 -1.03 -23.52
CA LEU A 227 -13.56 -1.51 -24.29
C LEU A 227 -14.33 -0.38 -24.98
N ALA A 228 -14.81 -0.64 -26.19
CA ALA A 228 -15.58 0.30 -26.98
C ALA A 228 -16.88 -0.36 -27.46
N ILE A 229 -18.03 0.22 -27.11
CA ILE A 229 -19.35 -0.28 -27.45
C ILE A 229 -19.91 0.55 -28.61
N THR A 230 -20.15 -0.07 -29.75
CA THR A 230 -20.71 0.61 -30.92
C THR A 230 -22.14 0.14 -31.19
N VAL A 231 -23.05 1.12 -31.24
CA VAL A 231 -24.48 0.94 -31.44
C VAL A 231 -24.81 1.16 -32.92
N ASP A 232 -24.91 0.06 -33.65
CA ASP A 232 -25.26 -0.03 -35.08
C ASP A 232 -26.62 -0.70 -35.31
N ASN A 233 -27.22 -1.29 -34.28
CA ASN A 233 -28.54 -1.91 -34.30
C ASN A 233 -29.30 -1.59 -32.99
N THR A 234 -30.59 -1.92 -32.94
CA THR A 234 -31.49 -1.69 -31.79
C THR A 234 -31.55 -2.84 -30.80
N THR A 235 -31.23 -4.07 -31.22
CA THR A 235 -31.29 -5.28 -30.37
C THR A 235 -29.90 -5.71 -29.89
N SER A 236 -28.88 -5.58 -30.73
CA SER A 236 -27.49 -5.91 -30.42
C SER A 236 -26.53 -4.79 -30.76
N VAL A 237 -25.33 -4.86 -30.20
CA VAL A 237 -24.23 -3.90 -30.34
C VAL A 237 -22.93 -4.64 -30.56
N THR A 238 -21.90 -3.96 -31.05
CA THR A 238 -20.54 -4.50 -31.00
C THR A 238 -19.80 -4.05 -29.75
N VAL A 239 -18.96 -4.93 -29.23
CA VAL A 239 -17.95 -4.60 -28.21
C VAL A 239 -16.58 -4.84 -28.82
N ARG A 240 -15.74 -3.82 -28.79
CA ARG A 240 -14.39 -3.82 -29.35
C ARG A 240 -13.36 -3.77 -28.23
N ASP A 241 -12.31 -4.59 -28.34
CA ASP A 241 -11.12 -4.46 -27.50
C ASP A 241 -10.15 -3.42 -28.06
N ARG A 242 -9.55 -2.63 -27.16
CA ARG A 242 -8.59 -1.57 -27.50
C ARG A 242 -7.33 -2.13 -28.17
N ASP A 243 -6.77 -3.18 -27.60
CA ASP A 243 -5.42 -3.65 -27.93
C ASP A 243 -5.44 -4.49 -29.19
N SER A 244 -6.29 -5.52 -29.24
CA SER A 244 -6.40 -6.40 -30.39
C SER A 244 -7.20 -5.78 -31.54
N LYS A 245 -8.07 -4.80 -31.23
CA LYS A 245 -9.08 -4.23 -32.13
C LYS A 245 -10.19 -5.21 -32.55
N ASP A 246 -10.18 -6.45 -32.04
CA ASP A 246 -11.20 -7.43 -32.34
C ASP A 246 -12.55 -7.00 -31.77
N GLN A 247 -13.60 -7.48 -32.42
CA GLN A 247 -14.96 -7.12 -32.08
C GLN A 247 -15.83 -8.36 -31.95
N ILE A 248 -16.74 -8.32 -30.98
CA ILE A 248 -17.80 -9.31 -30.80
C ILE A 248 -19.16 -8.63 -30.91
N ARG A 249 -20.21 -9.40 -31.22
CA ARG A 249 -21.59 -8.94 -31.17
C ARG A 249 -22.25 -9.43 -29.87
N VAL A 250 -22.89 -8.52 -29.14
CA VAL A 250 -23.56 -8.80 -27.86
C VAL A 250 -24.95 -8.18 -27.88
N GLU A 251 -25.95 -8.85 -27.28
CA GLU A 251 -27.27 -8.27 -27.10
C GLU A 251 -27.23 -7.07 -26.14
N VAL A 252 -28.06 -6.06 -26.40
CA VAL A 252 -28.07 -4.79 -25.65
C VAL A 252 -28.26 -5.01 -24.14
N ASP A 253 -29.03 -6.03 -23.76
CA ASP A 253 -29.33 -6.32 -22.36
C ASP A 253 -28.19 -7.08 -21.63
N GLU A 254 -27.24 -7.67 -22.37
CA GLU A 254 -26.10 -8.41 -21.80
C GLU A 254 -24.81 -7.58 -21.74
N VAL A 255 -24.70 -6.52 -22.55
CA VAL A 255 -23.45 -5.77 -22.74
C VAL A 255 -22.83 -5.27 -21.43
N ALA A 256 -23.64 -4.79 -20.48
CA ALA A 256 -23.12 -4.30 -19.21
C ALA A 256 -22.48 -5.42 -18.37
N SER A 257 -23.04 -6.64 -18.42
CA SER A 257 -22.49 -7.81 -17.74
C SER A 257 -21.17 -8.24 -18.37
N VAL A 258 -21.08 -8.25 -19.70
CA VAL A 258 -19.84 -8.58 -20.42
C VAL A 258 -18.72 -7.60 -20.09
N VAL A 259 -19.01 -6.30 -20.14
CA VAL A 259 -18.03 -5.26 -19.77
C VAL A 259 -17.56 -5.45 -18.33
N LYS A 260 -18.50 -5.68 -17.40
CA LYS A 260 -18.18 -5.91 -15.99
C LYS A 260 -17.23 -7.08 -15.79
N GLU A 261 -17.51 -8.20 -16.45
CA GLU A 261 -16.72 -9.42 -16.31
C GLU A 261 -15.26 -9.22 -16.72
N VAL A 262 -15.02 -8.49 -17.81
CA VAL A 262 -13.67 -8.12 -18.26
C VAL A 262 -13.02 -7.11 -17.32
N THR A 263 -13.75 -6.07 -16.91
CA THR A 263 -13.17 -4.95 -16.17
C THR A 263 -12.94 -5.25 -14.69
N ASP A 264 -13.64 -6.24 -14.14
CA ASP A 264 -13.41 -6.78 -12.80
C ASP A 264 -12.36 -7.90 -12.79
N GLY A 265 -11.86 -8.31 -13.98
CA GLY A 265 -10.87 -9.39 -14.12
C GLY A 265 -11.43 -10.80 -13.89
N GLN A 266 -12.74 -10.98 -14.06
CA GLN A 266 -13.40 -12.30 -13.93
C GLN A 266 -13.21 -13.15 -15.20
N SER A 267 -13.14 -12.51 -16.36
CA SER A 267 -12.80 -13.12 -17.65
C SER A 267 -11.78 -12.28 -18.40
N THR A 268 -10.92 -12.93 -19.19
CA THR A 268 -10.06 -12.25 -20.16
C THR A 268 -10.84 -11.94 -21.43
N TRP A 269 -10.30 -11.05 -22.28
CA TRP A 269 -10.90 -10.80 -23.60
C TRP A 269 -11.00 -12.06 -24.45
N ALA A 270 -10.01 -12.96 -24.37
CA ALA A 270 -10.03 -14.24 -25.07
C ALA A 270 -11.22 -15.13 -24.62
N ASP A 271 -11.53 -15.15 -23.32
CA ASP A 271 -12.69 -15.89 -22.79
C ASP A 271 -14.02 -15.31 -23.29
N ILE A 272 -14.09 -13.98 -23.47
CA ILE A 272 -15.26 -13.33 -24.05
C ILE A 272 -15.38 -13.70 -25.53
N MET A 273 -14.31 -13.58 -26.32
CA MET A 273 -14.30 -13.91 -27.74
C MET A 273 -14.71 -15.36 -28.01
N TRP A 274 -14.43 -16.27 -27.08
CA TRP A 274 -14.88 -17.66 -27.19
C TRP A 274 -16.39 -17.83 -27.01
N ARG A 275 -17.04 -16.99 -26.19
CA ARG A 275 -18.47 -17.10 -25.87
C ARG A 275 -19.38 -16.33 -26.83
N TYR A 276 -18.88 -15.27 -27.43
CA TYR A 276 -19.67 -14.36 -28.24
C TYR A 276 -19.26 -14.42 -29.71
N PRO A 277 -20.20 -14.27 -30.66
CA PRO A 277 -19.88 -14.29 -32.07
C PRO A 277 -18.97 -13.12 -32.44
N ALA A 278 -17.86 -13.41 -33.11
CA ALA A 278 -16.99 -12.39 -33.68
C ALA A 278 -17.75 -11.55 -34.71
N HIS A 279 -17.58 -10.24 -34.64
CA HIS A 279 -18.13 -9.32 -35.62
C HIS A 279 -17.17 -9.25 -36.81
N THR A 280 -17.62 -9.77 -37.95
CA THR A 280 -16.95 -9.60 -39.23
C THR A 280 -17.62 -8.40 -39.93
N ALA A 281 -16.86 -7.32 -40.14
CA ALA A 281 -17.34 -6.19 -40.91
C ALA A 281 -17.74 -6.68 -42.31
N SER A 282 -18.94 -6.32 -42.78
CA SER A 282 -19.25 -6.50 -44.19
C SER A 282 -18.44 -5.48 -44.99
N ALA A 283 -17.99 -5.82 -46.20
CA ALA A 283 -17.14 -4.96 -47.04
C ALA A 283 -17.65 -3.52 -47.23
N ALA A 284 -18.95 -3.25 -47.01
CA ALA A 284 -19.55 -1.92 -47.06
C ALA A 284 -19.13 -0.99 -45.90
N GLU A 285 -18.75 -1.51 -44.74
CA GLU A 285 -18.35 -0.69 -43.57
C GLU A 285 -16.86 -0.29 -43.61
N GLU A 286 -16.04 -1.05 -44.33
CA GLU A 286 -14.65 -0.68 -44.59
C GLU A 286 -14.56 0.45 -45.62
N GLU A 287 -15.45 0.46 -46.62
CA GLU A 287 -15.53 1.52 -47.64
C GLU A 287 -15.91 2.89 -47.03
N GLU A 288 -16.97 2.97 -46.21
CA GLU A 288 -17.35 4.24 -45.55
C GLU A 288 -16.30 4.71 -44.53
N ALA A 289 -15.53 3.80 -43.95
CA ALA A 289 -14.40 4.16 -43.10
C ALA A 289 -13.16 4.55 -43.94
N SER A 290 -13.07 4.18 -45.21
CA SER A 290 -11.93 4.42 -46.11
C SER A 290 -12.10 5.62 -47.04
N GLU A 291 -13.33 6.10 -47.27
CA GLU A 291 -13.61 7.22 -48.19
C GLU A 291 -13.76 8.62 -47.54
N THR A 292 -13.43 8.82 -46.25
CA THR A 292 -13.39 10.16 -45.60
C THR A 292 -12.35 10.29 -44.50
#